data_AF-K1TJA5-F1
#
_entry.id   AF-K1TJA5-F1
#
_cell.length_a   1.000
_cell.length_b   1.000
_cell.length_c   1.000
_cell.angle_alpha   90.00
_cell.angle_beta   90.00
_cell.angle_gamma   90.00
#
_symmetry.space_group_name_H-M   'P 1'
#
loop_
_entity.id
_entity.type
_entity.pdbx_description
1 polymer ?
#
loop_
_entity_poly.entity_id
_entity_poly.type
_entity_poly.pdbx_seq_one_letter_code
_entity_poly.pdbx_strand_id
1 'polypeptide(L)'
;KDPAKYAHKCDGKILATCFYEPSTRTRLSFETAMTRLGGRVIGFSDAASSSASKGESVSDTIRIISCYADICAMRHPKEGAPMVAAEKSLIPVINAGDGGHQHPTQTLADLQTIRSLHGDLNNFTIGLCGDLKFGRTVHSLINALVRYEGIKFIFISPEELKIP
;
A
#
# COMPACT_ATOMS: atom_id res chain seq x y z
N LYS A 1 -17.98 3.39 -15.14
CA LYS A 1 -18.09 3.66 -13.69
C LYS A 1 -19.43 3.12 -13.23
N ASP A 2 -19.46 1.92 -12.65
CA ASP A 2 -20.66 1.28 -12.09
C ASP A 2 -20.21 0.46 -10.87
N PRO A 3 -20.34 0.99 -9.64
CA PRO A 3 -19.93 0.29 -8.42
C PRO A 3 -20.75 -0.98 -8.15
N ALA A 4 -22.01 -1.03 -8.59
CA ALA A 4 -22.88 -2.18 -8.34
C ALA A 4 -22.36 -3.45 -9.00
N LYS A 5 -21.71 -3.32 -10.16
CA LYS A 5 -21.02 -4.41 -10.87
C LYS A 5 -19.98 -5.16 -10.01
N TYR A 6 -19.41 -4.50 -9.00
CA TYR A 6 -18.33 -5.06 -8.18
C TYR A 6 -18.76 -5.41 -6.75
N ALA A 7 -19.98 -5.07 -6.34
CA ALA A 7 -20.42 -5.09 -4.94
C ALA A 7 -20.32 -6.44 -4.23
N HIS A 8 -20.28 -7.53 -4.98
CA HIS A 8 -20.28 -8.91 -4.47
C HIS A 8 -19.08 -9.74 -4.97
N LYS A 9 -18.05 -9.09 -5.53
CA LYS A 9 -16.90 -9.80 -6.12
C LYS A 9 -16.02 -10.51 -5.09
N CYS A 10 -16.17 -10.16 -3.81
CA CYS A 10 -15.44 -10.75 -2.71
C CYS A 10 -16.38 -11.38 -1.67
N ASP A 11 -17.61 -11.74 -2.04
CA ASP A 11 -18.51 -12.48 -1.15
C ASP A 11 -17.82 -13.76 -0.64
N GLY A 12 -17.86 -13.97 0.67
CA GLY A 12 -17.19 -15.09 1.34
C GLY A 12 -15.67 -14.96 1.48
N LYS A 13 -15.07 -13.86 1.00
CA LYS A 13 -13.63 -13.59 1.12
C LYS A 13 -13.30 -12.75 2.35
N ILE A 14 -12.14 -13.01 2.94
CA ILE A 14 -11.65 -12.33 4.14
C ILE A 14 -10.33 -11.63 3.83
N LEU A 15 -10.28 -10.31 4.08
CA LEU A 15 -9.04 -9.52 4.13
C LEU A 15 -8.50 -9.50 5.56
N ALA A 16 -7.24 -9.88 5.75
CA ALA A 16 -6.50 -9.58 6.96
C ALA A 16 -5.80 -8.22 6.84
N THR A 17 -6.02 -7.32 7.79
CA THR A 17 -5.27 -6.06 7.92
C THR A 17 -4.25 -6.18 9.04
N CYS A 18 -2.96 -6.26 8.71
CA CYS A 18 -1.86 -6.42 9.66
C CYS A 18 -1.03 -5.13 9.72
N PHE A 19 -1.42 -4.19 10.59
CA PHE A 19 -0.77 -2.89 10.70
C PHE A 19 0.09 -2.85 11.97
N TYR A 20 1.40 -3.01 11.80
CA TYR A 20 2.40 -2.96 12.87
C TYR A 20 2.85 -1.54 13.20
N GLU A 21 2.48 -0.57 12.37
CA GLU A 21 2.60 0.87 12.64
C GLU A 21 1.25 1.57 12.35
N PRO A 22 0.88 2.61 13.11
CA PRO A 22 -0.42 3.26 12.97
C PRO A 22 -0.69 3.85 11.57
N SER A 23 -1.90 3.62 11.06
CA SER A 23 -2.37 4.22 9.81
C SER A 23 -3.88 4.22 9.64
N THR A 24 -4.55 5.25 10.15
CA THR A 24 -6.02 5.32 10.02
C THR A 24 -6.46 5.38 8.56
N ARG A 25 -5.83 6.23 7.73
CA ARG A 25 -6.23 6.43 6.33
C ARG A 25 -6.04 5.16 5.49
N THR A 26 -4.85 4.55 5.53
CA THR A 26 -4.55 3.37 4.72
C THR A 26 -5.39 2.17 5.19
N ARG A 27 -5.54 1.97 6.50
CA ARG A 27 -6.39 0.88 7.00
C ARG A 27 -7.83 1.05 6.53
N LEU A 28 -8.44 2.20 6.80
CA LEU A 28 -9.84 2.44 6.43
C LEU A 28 -10.09 2.34 4.93
N SER A 29 -9.12 2.71 4.07
CA SER A 29 -9.29 2.57 2.63
C SER A 29 -9.33 1.10 2.18
N PHE A 30 -8.45 0.24 2.72
CA PHE A 30 -8.48 -1.20 2.47
C PHE A 30 -9.74 -1.86 3.01
N GLU A 31 -10.13 -1.53 4.25
CA GLU A 31 -11.33 -2.09 4.89
C GLU A 31 -12.59 -1.71 4.14
N THR A 32 -12.70 -0.44 3.74
CA THR A 32 -13.82 0.06 2.94
C THR A 32 -13.85 -0.62 1.58
N ALA A 33 -12.70 -0.80 0.92
CA ALA A 33 -12.63 -1.47 -0.36
C ALA A 33 -13.13 -2.93 -0.26
N MET A 34 -12.66 -3.70 0.72
CA MET A 34 -13.12 -5.09 0.89
C MET A 34 -14.61 -5.17 1.25
N THR A 35 -15.06 -4.31 2.17
CA THR A 35 -16.48 -4.25 2.57
C THR A 35 -17.39 -3.88 1.40
N ARG A 36 -16.97 -2.94 0.54
CA ARG A 36 -17.70 -2.53 -0.66
C ARG A 36 -17.77 -3.64 -1.72
N LEU A 37 -16.87 -4.63 -1.68
CA LEU A 37 -16.86 -5.79 -2.56
C LEU A 37 -17.61 -7.00 -1.96
N GLY A 38 -18.22 -6.85 -0.77
CA GLY A 38 -19.00 -7.90 -0.10
C GLY A 38 -18.18 -8.82 0.80
N GLY A 39 -16.88 -8.57 0.91
CA GLY A 39 -15.98 -9.32 1.77
C GLY A 39 -16.01 -8.88 3.22
N ARG A 40 -15.27 -9.62 4.05
CA ARG A 40 -15.10 -9.33 5.48
C ARG A 40 -13.65 -8.95 5.78
N VAL A 41 -13.45 -8.30 6.92
CA VAL A 41 -12.13 -7.88 7.39
C VAL A 41 -11.87 -8.48 8.77
N ILE A 42 -10.65 -8.97 8.99
CA ILE A 42 -10.09 -9.30 10.30
C ILE A 42 -8.72 -8.64 10.44
N GLY A 43 -8.15 -8.66 11.65
CA GLY A 43 -6.76 -8.25 11.88
C GLY A 43 -6.61 -7.27 13.04
N PHE A 44 -5.52 -6.51 13.02
CA PHE A 44 -5.15 -5.57 14.08
C PHE A 44 -4.60 -4.27 13.51
N SER A 45 -4.81 -3.19 14.26
CA SER A 45 -4.37 -1.84 13.89
C SER A 45 -3.11 -1.37 14.60
N ASP A 46 -2.57 -2.18 15.51
CA ASP A 46 -1.36 -1.88 16.29
C ASP A 46 -0.64 -3.19 16.68
N ALA A 47 0.69 -3.22 16.53
CA ALA A 47 1.53 -4.32 16.98
C ALA A 47 1.33 -4.62 18.48
N ALA A 48 1.06 -3.61 19.31
CA ALA A 48 0.79 -3.76 20.74
C ALA A 48 -0.47 -4.58 21.04
N SER A 49 -1.42 -4.60 20.10
CA SER A 49 -2.65 -5.41 20.18
C SER A 49 -2.51 -6.81 19.55
N SER A 50 -1.30 -7.18 19.13
CA SER A 50 -1.00 -8.44 18.45
C SER A 50 0.08 -9.23 19.20
N SER A 51 0.24 -10.51 18.84
CA SER A 51 1.32 -11.37 19.35
C SER A 51 2.72 -10.88 18.96
N ALA A 52 2.84 -9.92 18.05
CA ALA A 52 4.12 -9.24 17.78
C ALA A 52 4.70 -8.58 19.04
N SER A 53 3.83 -8.05 19.92
CA SER A 53 4.23 -7.52 21.24
C SER A 53 4.85 -8.58 22.16
N LYS A 54 4.59 -9.85 21.89
CA LYS A 54 5.13 -11.02 22.61
C LYS A 54 6.34 -11.63 21.90
N GLY A 55 6.88 -10.98 20.87
CA GLY A 55 8.07 -11.41 20.13
C GLY A 55 7.80 -12.38 18.98
N GLU A 56 6.54 -12.57 18.56
CA GLU A 56 6.23 -13.37 17.37
C GLU A 56 6.82 -12.73 16.12
N SER A 57 7.45 -13.55 15.26
CA SER A 57 8.06 -13.06 14.02
C SER A 57 6.98 -12.77 12.96
N VAL A 58 7.23 -11.82 12.06
CA VAL A 58 6.36 -11.53 10.91
C VAL A 58 6.06 -12.80 10.09
N SER A 59 7.05 -13.67 9.95
CA SER A 59 6.94 -14.96 9.26
C SER A 59 5.99 -15.94 9.92
N ASP A 60 5.93 -15.95 11.26
CA ASP A 60 5.03 -16.84 11.99
C ASP A 60 3.62 -16.27 12.02
N THR A 61 3.49 -14.97 12.26
CA THR A 61 2.19 -14.28 12.20
C THR A 61 1.53 -14.47 10.83
N ILE A 62 2.26 -14.27 9.72
CA ILE A 62 1.64 -14.39 8.39
C ILE A 62 1.22 -15.83 8.05
N ARG A 63 1.94 -16.85 8.53
CA ARG A 63 1.55 -18.25 8.33
C ARG A 63 0.23 -18.57 9.02
N ILE A 64 0.06 -18.08 10.25
CA ILE A 64 -1.20 -18.25 11.00
C ILE A 64 -2.34 -17.50 10.29
N ILE A 65 -2.09 -16.24 9.91
CA ILE A 65 -3.10 -15.41 9.22
C ILE A 65 -3.50 -16.00 7.87
N SER A 66 -2.56 -16.64 7.16
CA SER A 66 -2.83 -17.33 5.90
C SER A 66 -3.83 -18.48 6.03
N CYS A 67 -4.03 -19.02 7.23
CA CYS A 67 -5.04 -20.05 7.51
C CYS A 67 -6.44 -19.46 7.76
N TYR A 68 -6.54 -18.15 8.06
CA TYR A 68 -7.80 -17.49 8.46
C TYR A 68 -8.36 -16.53 7.41
N ALA A 69 -7.52 -16.00 6.53
CA ALA A 69 -7.88 -15.01 5.53
C ALA A 69 -7.56 -15.49 4.11
N ASP A 70 -8.11 -14.81 3.10
CA ASP A 70 -7.84 -15.07 1.69
C ASP A 70 -6.78 -14.12 1.10
N ILE A 71 -6.56 -12.97 1.74
CA ILE A 71 -5.59 -11.96 1.32
C ILE A 71 -5.17 -11.12 2.53
N CYS A 72 -3.94 -10.64 2.55
CA CYS A 72 -3.41 -9.80 3.64
C CYS A 72 -2.94 -8.44 3.12
N ALA A 73 -3.39 -7.34 3.73
CA ALA A 73 -2.77 -6.03 3.61
C ALA A 73 -1.88 -5.78 4.82
N MET A 74 -0.57 -5.63 4.60
CA MET A 74 0.42 -5.50 5.65
C MET A 74 1.08 -4.14 5.61
N ARG A 75 1.16 -3.47 6.75
CA ARG A 75 1.97 -2.26 6.95
C ARG A 75 2.95 -2.48 8.09
N HIS A 76 4.23 -2.21 7.85
CA HIS A 76 5.29 -2.53 8.81
C HIS A 76 6.40 -1.47 8.80
N PRO A 77 6.96 -1.07 9.96
CA PRO A 77 7.99 -0.01 10.01
C PRO A 77 9.34 -0.44 9.42
N LYS A 78 9.63 -1.75 9.40
CA LYS A 78 10.84 -2.33 8.79
C LYS A 78 10.64 -2.56 7.29
N GLU A 79 11.55 -2.00 6.50
CA GLU A 79 11.63 -2.20 5.04
C GLU A 79 11.78 -3.69 4.70
N GLY A 80 11.12 -4.13 3.63
CA GLY A 80 11.15 -5.53 3.18
C GLY A 80 10.33 -6.51 4.02
N ALA A 81 9.72 -6.09 5.15
CA ALA A 81 8.90 -6.99 5.96
C ALA A 81 7.69 -7.58 5.19
N PRO A 82 6.95 -6.82 4.36
CA PRO A 82 5.90 -7.40 3.52
C PRO A 82 6.43 -8.40 2.48
N MET A 83 7.67 -8.25 2.02
CA MET A 83 8.30 -9.23 1.11
C MET A 83 8.57 -10.54 1.84
N VAL A 84 9.18 -10.48 3.03
CA VAL A 84 9.39 -11.66 3.88
C VAL A 84 8.06 -12.33 4.21
N ALA A 85 7.02 -11.54 4.50
CA ALA A 85 5.69 -12.06 4.73
C ALA A 85 5.15 -12.78 3.48
N ALA A 86 5.27 -12.19 2.29
CA ALA A 86 4.84 -12.79 1.04
C ALA A 86 5.55 -14.12 0.74
N GLU A 87 6.85 -14.23 1.03
CA GLU A 87 7.63 -15.46 0.84
C GLU A 87 7.18 -16.62 1.75
N LYS A 88 6.54 -16.32 2.88
CA LYS A 88 6.10 -17.32 3.88
C LYS A 88 4.59 -17.50 3.93
N SER A 89 3.85 -16.65 3.24
CA SER A 89 2.39 -16.65 3.16
C SER A 89 1.87 -17.69 2.18
N LEU A 90 0.72 -18.29 2.49
CA LEU A 90 -0.02 -19.14 1.53
C LEU A 90 -1.05 -18.33 0.73
N ILE A 91 -1.26 -17.07 1.12
CA ILE A 91 -2.19 -16.12 0.49
C ILE A 91 -1.45 -14.90 -0.07
N PRO A 92 -2.04 -14.14 -1.00
CA PRO A 92 -1.43 -12.90 -1.48
C PRO A 92 -1.22 -11.88 -0.35
N VAL A 93 -0.09 -11.18 -0.39
CA VAL A 93 0.24 -10.09 0.52
C VAL A 93 0.36 -8.78 -0.25
N ILE A 94 -0.40 -7.78 0.18
CA ILE A 94 -0.34 -6.41 -0.33
C ILE A 94 0.52 -5.58 0.62
N ASN A 95 1.58 -4.97 0.09
CA ASN A 95 2.36 -3.97 0.81
C ASN A 95 1.55 -2.67 0.93
N ALA A 96 1.08 -2.38 2.15
CA ALA A 96 0.37 -1.15 2.52
C ALA A 96 1.33 -0.08 3.12
N GLY A 97 2.63 -0.25 2.92
CA GLY A 97 3.72 0.60 3.41
C GLY A 97 4.76 -0.22 4.17
N ASP A 98 6.02 -0.16 3.75
CA ASP A 98 7.16 -0.73 4.48
C ASP A 98 8.21 0.33 4.83
N GLY A 99 8.09 0.91 6.02
CA GLY A 99 9.02 1.94 6.49
C GLY A 99 9.12 3.16 5.56
N GLY A 100 10.36 3.50 5.18
CA GLY A 100 10.67 4.56 4.22
C GLY A 100 10.73 4.11 2.76
N HIS A 101 10.45 2.82 2.48
CA HIS A 101 10.76 2.20 1.19
C HIS A 101 9.63 2.36 0.16
N GLN A 102 8.59 1.52 0.18
CA GLN A 102 7.55 1.51 -0.87
C GLN A 102 6.13 1.63 -0.32
N HIS A 103 5.23 2.19 -1.14
CA HIS A 103 3.79 2.15 -0.89
C HIS A 103 3.01 1.98 -2.22
N PRO A 104 3.03 0.78 -2.83
CA PRO A 104 2.56 0.58 -4.21
C PRO A 104 1.09 0.98 -4.45
N THR A 105 0.20 0.74 -3.48
CA THR A 105 -1.22 1.07 -3.64
C THR A 105 -1.50 2.57 -3.65
N GLN A 106 -0.68 3.38 -2.97
CA GLN A 106 -0.77 4.84 -3.05
C GLN A 106 -0.35 5.30 -4.45
N THR A 107 0.78 4.79 -4.95
CA THR A 107 1.25 5.07 -6.31
C THR A 107 0.20 4.71 -7.37
N LEU A 108 -0.43 3.55 -7.25
CA LEU A 108 -1.50 3.15 -8.18
C LEU A 108 -2.71 4.08 -8.11
N ALA A 109 -3.08 4.57 -6.92
CA ALA A 109 -4.16 5.54 -6.76
C ALA A 109 -3.80 6.89 -7.40
N ASP A 110 -2.54 7.33 -7.26
CA ASP A 110 -2.05 8.58 -7.85
C ASP A 110 -2.06 8.49 -9.39
N LEU A 111 -1.53 7.39 -9.96
CA LEU A 111 -1.57 7.13 -11.41
C LEU A 111 -3.01 7.05 -11.92
N GLN A 112 -3.90 6.36 -11.19
CA GLN A 112 -5.31 6.28 -11.57
C GLN A 112 -5.98 7.65 -11.55
N THR A 113 -5.56 8.55 -10.64
CA THR A 113 -6.06 9.93 -10.58
C THR A 113 -5.62 10.71 -11.82
N ILE A 114 -4.32 10.69 -12.16
CA ILE A 114 -3.79 11.37 -13.35
C ILE A 114 -4.51 10.87 -14.60
N ARG A 115 -4.59 9.54 -14.79
CA ARG A 115 -5.26 8.92 -15.94
C ARG A 115 -6.74 9.25 -16.00
N SER A 116 -7.43 9.32 -14.85
CA SER A 116 -8.87 9.64 -14.84
C SER A 116 -9.16 11.09 -15.21
N LEU A 117 -8.23 12.00 -14.95
CA LEU A 117 -8.36 13.43 -15.24
C LEU A 117 -7.87 13.78 -16.65
N HIS A 118 -6.82 13.11 -17.13
CA HIS A 118 -6.14 13.47 -18.38
C HIS A 118 -6.23 12.41 -19.49
N GLY A 119 -6.76 11.21 -19.21
CA GLY A 119 -7.00 10.16 -20.20
C GLY A 119 -5.80 9.24 -20.46
N ASP A 120 -4.57 9.72 -20.30
CA ASP A 120 -3.35 8.95 -20.43
C ASP A 120 -2.35 9.22 -19.28
N LEU A 121 -1.14 8.68 -19.42
CA LEU A 121 -0.03 8.86 -18.47
C LEU A 121 1.26 9.30 -19.19
N ASN A 122 1.19 9.76 -20.44
CA ASN A 122 2.37 10.12 -21.24
C ASN A 122 2.50 11.64 -21.39
N ASN A 123 3.70 12.11 -21.70
CA ASN A 123 3.99 13.51 -22.06
C ASN A 123 3.65 14.55 -20.98
N PHE A 124 3.68 14.15 -19.71
CA PHE A 124 3.45 15.07 -18.58
C PHE A 124 4.73 15.74 -18.10
N THR A 125 4.60 17.01 -17.69
CA THR A 125 5.56 17.69 -16.82
C THR A 125 4.99 17.71 -15.41
N ILE A 126 5.68 17.09 -14.46
CA ILE A 126 5.19 16.83 -13.10
C ILE A 126 6.08 17.54 -12.09
N GLY A 127 5.49 18.51 -11.38
CA GLY A 127 6.13 19.19 -10.26
C GLY A 127 5.92 18.42 -8.95
N LEU A 128 7.00 18.07 -8.26
CA LEU A 128 6.97 17.42 -6.95
C LEU A 128 7.58 18.37 -5.92
N CYS A 129 6.79 18.73 -4.91
CA CYS A 129 7.15 19.77 -3.95
C CYS A 129 7.09 19.25 -2.51
N GLY A 130 8.12 19.56 -1.71
CA GLY A 130 8.16 19.26 -0.28
C GLY A 130 9.37 18.42 0.14
N ASP A 131 9.14 17.45 1.02
CA ASP A 131 10.17 16.49 1.45
C ASP A 131 10.36 15.41 0.38
N LEU A 132 11.35 15.61 -0.48
CA LEU A 132 11.69 14.66 -1.55
C LEU A 132 12.71 13.61 -1.09
N LYS A 133 13.30 13.79 0.09
CA LYS A 133 14.33 12.89 0.63
C LYS A 133 13.72 11.70 1.35
N PHE A 134 12.69 11.92 2.18
CA PHE A 134 12.03 10.88 2.97
C PHE A 134 10.61 10.57 2.48
N GLY A 135 10.14 11.27 1.44
CA GLY A 135 8.84 11.07 0.82
C GLY A 135 8.72 9.75 0.06
N ARG A 136 8.51 8.62 0.75
CA ARG A 136 8.35 7.29 0.13
C ARG A 136 7.33 7.24 -1.02
N THR A 137 6.24 8.00 -0.91
CA THR A 137 5.19 8.07 -1.93
C THR A 137 5.71 8.77 -3.18
N VAL A 138 6.55 9.79 -3.01
CA VAL A 138 7.22 10.50 -4.11
C VAL A 138 8.16 9.56 -4.85
N HIS A 139 9.01 8.81 -4.14
CA HIS A 139 9.93 7.85 -4.75
C HIS A 139 9.19 6.76 -5.52
N SER A 140 8.15 6.19 -4.91
CA SER A 140 7.33 5.15 -5.53
C SER A 140 6.61 5.68 -6.78
N LEU A 141 6.09 6.91 -6.72
CA LEU A 141 5.41 7.56 -7.85
C LEU A 141 6.37 7.87 -9.00
N ILE A 142 7.56 8.39 -8.72
CA ILE A 142 8.60 8.63 -9.73
C ILE A 142 8.93 7.32 -10.44
N ASN A 143 9.29 6.27 -9.69
CA ASN A 143 9.65 4.97 -10.25
C ASN A 143 8.56 4.37 -11.16
N ALA A 144 7.29 4.65 -10.87
CA ALA A 144 6.20 4.21 -11.73
C ALA A 144 6.04 5.09 -12.97
N LEU A 145 6.14 6.41 -12.83
CA LEU A 145 5.98 7.38 -13.91
C LEU A 145 7.14 7.36 -14.92
N VAL A 146 8.37 7.02 -14.51
CA VAL A 146 9.52 6.96 -15.46
C VAL A 146 9.32 5.93 -16.57
N ARG A 147 8.37 5.01 -16.39
CA ARG A 147 8.03 3.95 -17.34
C ARG A 147 7.13 4.43 -18.48
N TYR A 148 6.65 5.66 -18.43
CA TYR A 148 5.79 6.27 -19.45
C TYR A 148 6.59 7.24 -20.33
N GLU A 149 6.12 7.45 -21.56
CA GLU A 149 6.84 8.24 -22.55
C GLU A 149 6.73 9.74 -22.25
N GLY A 150 7.81 10.49 -22.52
CA GLY A 150 7.78 11.96 -22.49
C GLY A 150 7.62 12.61 -21.11
N ILE A 151 7.85 11.86 -20.02
CA ILE A 151 7.72 12.41 -18.65
C ILE A 151 8.90 13.31 -18.30
N LYS A 152 8.59 14.48 -17.76
CA LYS A 152 9.56 15.45 -17.23
C LYS A 152 9.24 15.75 -15.76
N PHE A 153 10.22 15.66 -14.89
CA PHE A 153 10.05 16.00 -13.47
C PHE A 153 10.64 17.37 -13.14
N ILE A 154 9.95 18.12 -12.29
CA ILE A 154 10.45 19.34 -11.66
C ILE A 154 10.44 19.12 -10.15
N PHE A 155 11.62 19.07 -9.54
CA PHE A 155 11.78 18.84 -8.10
C PHE A 155 11.92 20.17 -7.35
N ILE A 156 11.04 20.40 -6.38
CA ILE A 156 10.95 21.65 -5.63
C ILE A 156 11.09 21.34 -4.13
N SER A 157 12.28 21.56 -3.58
CA SER A 157 12.55 21.28 -2.17
C SER A 157 13.61 22.24 -1.60
N PRO A 158 13.67 22.39 -0.26
CA PRO A 158 14.88 22.85 0.42
C PRO A 158 16.09 21.98 0.07
N GLU A 159 17.29 22.51 0.24
CA GLU A 159 18.54 21.84 -0.09
C GLU A 159 18.71 20.53 0.70
N GLU A 160 18.29 20.53 1.96
CA GLU A 160 18.41 19.39 2.87
C GLU A 160 17.46 18.23 2.55
N LEU A 161 16.42 18.51 1.76
CA LEU A 161 15.32 17.60 1.43
C LEU A 161 15.24 17.25 -0.06
N LYS A 162 16.35 17.42 -0.80
CA LYS A 162 16.46 17.02 -2.20
C LYS A 162 16.22 15.52 -2.39
N ILE A 163 15.78 15.18 -3.61
CA ILE A 163 15.62 13.78 -4.01
C ILE A 163 16.96 13.03 -3.88
N PRO A 164 16.97 11.79 -3.36
CA PRO A 164 18.18 10.96 -3.28
C PRO A 164 18.72 10.54 -4.65
#